data_AF-A0A2G5SIK2-F1
#
_entry.id   AF-A0A2G5SIK2-F1
#
_cell.length_a   1.000
_cell.length_b   1.000
_cell.length_c   1.000
_cell.angle_alpha   90.00
_cell.angle_beta   90.00
_cell.angle_gamma   90.00
#
_symmetry.space_group_name_H-M   'P 1'
#
loop_
_entity.id
_entity.type
_entity.pdbx_description
1 polymer ?
#
loop_
_entity_poly.entity_id
_entity_poly.type
_entity_poly.pdbx_seq_one_letter_code
_entity_poly.pdbx_strand_id
1 'polypeptide(L)'
;MEDSPDFLKNNEHYLKSFILNDVLQKEPIFNSYRKLCKLVGQDAIEYPDFEFWFYRFYHGNRDFVYDRSADPKPKSLMDMPVKLMCKIAGNLDQFERTRLRTMNHAIKDVIDSCPPVFEGIFISVSYEKLEWYSNKKKFICKPDGNGCTFSKPNRVHLEKSDKNFIKMGLEHLTPIFKISNIQVNHLSIMVWTETRGLENLLPASCHVKDALIYGCYMDLIIQFLLAMKPRHLESFTIWGCLDLIEKEDCKVIFESDQFKYAKRVTFFCYVKFNVEDLVNFSHLKFFECQMNNDIGRYEILRLRDVGFIQLRRPKYSIFQIVSTFEQLELCHLKFRSIGDIFPMGRFAEALGERIPIGPLKECEHVTITHRYKIPKSNECLEFKITNEGEWCCVNIVKSR
;
A
#
# COMPACT_ATOMS: atom_id res chain seq x y z
N MET A 1 -6.87 -24.35 61.49
CA MET A 1 -7.26 -25.28 60.41
C MET A 1 -6.79 -24.65 59.11
N GLU A 2 -5.51 -24.83 58.83
CA GLU A 2 -4.85 -24.50 57.56
C GLU A 2 -4.28 -25.82 57.09
N ASP A 3 -4.95 -26.47 56.13
CA ASP A 3 -4.48 -27.66 55.38
C ASP A 3 -5.58 -28.06 54.37
N SER A 4 -5.88 -27.21 53.37
CA SER A 4 -7.05 -27.40 52.49
C SER A 4 -6.83 -27.36 50.96
N PRO A 5 -5.72 -26.83 50.38
CA PRO A 5 -5.55 -26.89 48.92
C PRO A 5 -5.08 -28.26 48.39
N ASP A 6 -4.14 -28.92 49.08
CA ASP A 6 -3.43 -30.07 48.52
C ASP A 6 -4.25 -31.38 48.54
N PHE A 7 -5.18 -31.53 49.50
CA PHE A 7 -6.08 -32.68 49.54
C PHE A 7 -7.11 -32.66 48.39
N LEU A 8 -7.56 -31.46 47.99
CA LEU A 8 -8.55 -31.29 46.91
C LEU A 8 -7.95 -31.53 45.53
N LYS A 9 -6.65 -31.25 45.35
CA LYS A 9 -5.93 -31.46 44.08
C LYS A 9 -5.81 -32.93 43.68
N ASN A 10 -5.67 -33.83 44.66
CA ASN A 10 -5.41 -35.26 44.39
C ASN A 10 -6.68 -36.13 44.35
N ASN A 11 -7.87 -35.54 44.44
CA ASN A 11 -9.12 -36.30 44.42
C ASN A 11 -9.90 -36.07 43.11
N GLU A 12 -9.63 -36.91 42.11
CA GLU A 12 -10.34 -36.85 40.81
C GLU A 12 -11.87 -36.88 40.95
N HIS A 13 -12.39 -37.60 41.94
CA HIS A 13 -13.83 -37.70 42.18
C HIS A 13 -14.40 -36.35 42.64
N TYR A 14 -13.64 -35.59 43.44
CA TYR A 14 -14.06 -34.25 43.86
C TYR A 14 -14.10 -33.28 42.67
N LEU A 15 -13.07 -33.28 41.81
CA LEU A 15 -13.04 -32.46 40.61
C LEU A 15 -14.23 -32.79 39.68
N LYS A 16 -14.48 -34.08 39.42
CA LYS A 16 -15.62 -34.54 38.60
C LYS A 16 -16.96 -34.16 39.22
N SER A 17 -17.13 -34.27 40.54
CA SER A 17 -18.35 -33.81 41.25
C SER A 17 -18.59 -32.31 41.06
N PHE A 18 -17.53 -31.50 41.15
CA PHE A 18 -17.62 -30.06 40.91
C PHE A 18 -18.09 -29.76 39.49
N ILE A 19 -17.45 -30.37 38.49
CA ILE A 19 -17.81 -30.20 37.07
C ILE A 19 -19.26 -30.61 36.82
N LEU A 20 -19.68 -31.77 37.34
CA LEU A 20 -21.06 -32.23 37.21
C LEU A 20 -22.06 -31.25 37.83
N ASN A 21 -21.77 -30.73 39.02
CA ASN A 21 -22.64 -29.74 39.67
C ASN A 21 -22.77 -28.48 38.81
N ASP A 22 -21.66 -27.94 38.29
CA ASP A 22 -21.69 -26.74 37.44
C ASP A 22 -22.47 -26.98 36.13
N VAL A 23 -22.36 -28.17 35.52
CA VAL A 23 -23.17 -28.58 34.38
C VAL A 23 -24.66 -28.59 34.72
N LEU A 24 -25.04 -29.14 35.88
CA LEU A 24 -26.44 -29.18 36.34
C LEU A 24 -26.99 -27.78 36.60
N GLN A 25 -26.16 -26.86 37.09
CA GLN A 25 -26.50 -25.44 37.26
C GLN A 25 -26.48 -24.65 35.95
N LYS A 26 -26.17 -25.29 34.81
CA LYS A 26 -26.05 -24.67 33.48
C LYS A 26 -25.04 -23.52 33.46
N GLU A 27 -23.98 -23.63 34.26
CA GLU A 27 -22.89 -22.66 34.25
C GLU A 27 -22.17 -22.72 32.88
N PRO A 28 -21.83 -21.58 32.26
CA PRO A 28 -21.00 -21.58 31.07
C PRO A 28 -19.62 -22.23 31.32
N ILE A 29 -19.19 -23.13 30.42
CA ILE A 29 -17.98 -23.94 30.56
C ILE A 29 -16.72 -23.15 30.96
N PHE A 30 -16.48 -21.99 30.32
CA PHE A 30 -15.31 -21.15 30.62
C PHE A 30 -15.38 -20.52 32.01
N ASN A 31 -16.57 -20.18 32.49
CA ASN A 31 -16.73 -19.66 33.84
C ASN A 31 -16.50 -20.77 34.86
N SER A 32 -17.07 -21.96 34.62
CA SER A 32 -16.88 -23.14 35.46
C SER A 32 -15.40 -23.50 35.60
N TYR A 33 -14.65 -23.58 34.49
CA TYR A 33 -13.21 -23.84 34.52
C TYR A 33 -12.44 -22.79 35.33
N ARG A 34 -12.72 -21.49 35.11
CA ARG A 34 -12.07 -20.42 35.88
C ARG A 34 -12.40 -20.47 37.36
N LYS A 35 -13.64 -20.82 37.73
CA LYS A 35 -14.05 -21.00 39.13
C LYS A 35 -13.26 -22.14 39.77
N LEU A 36 -13.15 -23.28 39.07
CA LEU A 36 -12.38 -24.42 39.53
C LEU A 36 -10.89 -24.08 39.72
N CYS A 37 -10.26 -23.43 38.73
CA CYS A 37 -8.85 -23.00 38.83
C CYS A 37 -8.61 -22.06 40.02
N LYS A 38 -9.56 -21.15 40.31
CA LYS A 38 -9.47 -20.25 41.46
C LYS A 38 -9.63 -20.96 42.80
N LEU A 39 -10.47 -22.00 42.85
CA LEU A 39 -10.78 -22.73 44.07
C LEU A 39 -9.71 -23.76 44.43
N VAL A 40 -9.23 -24.53 43.44
CA VAL A 40 -8.37 -25.71 43.66
C VAL A 40 -6.93 -25.47 43.20
N GLY A 41 -6.71 -24.54 42.27
CA GLY A 41 -5.38 -24.23 41.70
C GLY A 41 -5.37 -24.32 40.18
N GLN A 42 -4.42 -23.62 39.55
CA GLN A 42 -4.28 -23.56 38.09
C GLN A 42 -3.82 -24.89 37.47
N ASP A 43 -3.24 -25.76 38.29
CA ASP A 43 -2.68 -27.07 38.01
C ASP A 43 -3.63 -28.23 38.37
N ALA A 44 -4.86 -27.94 38.80
CA ALA A 44 -5.79 -28.96 39.28
C ALA A 44 -6.30 -29.92 38.19
N ILE A 45 -6.58 -29.40 36.99
CA ILE A 45 -6.98 -30.18 35.81
C ILE A 45 -6.66 -29.36 34.55
N GLU A 46 -6.11 -29.99 33.52
CA GLU A 46 -5.89 -29.31 32.25
C GLU A 46 -7.22 -29.02 31.55
N TYR A 47 -7.30 -27.90 30.82
CA TYR A 47 -8.53 -27.50 30.15
C TYR A 47 -9.12 -28.58 29.21
N PRO A 48 -8.34 -29.31 28.39
CA PRO A 48 -8.91 -30.36 27.53
C PRO A 48 -9.55 -31.52 28.32
N ASP A 49 -8.99 -31.86 29.48
CA ASP A 49 -9.54 -32.89 30.35
C ASP A 49 -10.81 -32.41 31.05
N PHE A 50 -10.80 -31.16 31.51
CA PHE A 50 -11.99 -30.50 32.03
C PHE A 50 -13.10 -30.43 30.98
N GLU A 51 -12.78 -29.99 29.76
CA GLU A 51 -13.72 -29.86 28.65
C GLU A 51 -14.37 -31.20 28.30
N PHE A 52 -13.57 -32.27 28.25
CA PHE A 52 -14.06 -33.62 28.06
C PHE A 52 -15.11 -34.01 29.11
N TRP A 53 -14.79 -33.89 30.40
CA TRP A 53 -15.71 -34.25 31.48
C TRP A 53 -16.96 -33.36 31.50
N PHE A 54 -16.78 -32.05 31.26
CA PHE A 54 -17.87 -31.10 31.19
C PHE A 54 -18.88 -31.49 30.10
N TYR A 55 -18.44 -31.73 28.86
CA TYR A 55 -19.34 -32.09 27.77
C TYR A 55 -19.92 -33.51 27.94
N ARG A 56 -19.15 -34.45 28.47
CA ARG A 56 -19.66 -35.79 28.81
C ARG A 56 -20.84 -35.71 29.79
N PHE A 57 -20.69 -34.96 30.89
CA PHE A 57 -21.77 -34.75 31.86
C PHE A 57 -22.93 -33.95 31.27
N TYR A 58 -22.63 -32.95 30.43
CA TYR A 58 -23.62 -32.14 29.73
C TYR A 58 -24.52 -32.99 28.83
N HIS A 59 -23.96 -34.01 28.18
CA HIS A 59 -24.71 -34.96 27.34
C HIS A 59 -25.39 -36.09 28.13
N GLY A 60 -25.35 -36.07 29.47
CA GLY A 60 -26.07 -36.99 30.34
C GLY A 60 -25.31 -38.25 30.76
N ASN A 61 -24.07 -38.45 30.31
CA ASN A 61 -23.23 -39.56 30.73
C ASN A 61 -22.53 -39.21 32.05
N ARG A 62 -23.11 -39.61 33.19
CA ARG A 62 -22.71 -39.17 34.54
C ARG A 62 -21.83 -40.16 35.30
N ASP A 63 -21.25 -41.14 34.60
CA ASP A 63 -20.29 -42.08 35.17
C ASP A 63 -18.92 -41.41 35.40
N PHE A 64 -18.32 -41.63 36.57
CA PHE A 64 -17.07 -40.98 36.97
C PHE A 64 -15.82 -41.79 36.57
N VAL A 65 -16.02 -43.03 36.10
CA VAL A 65 -14.99 -44.07 35.96
C VAL A 65 -14.74 -44.43 34.48
N TYR A 66 -14.96 -43.48 33.57
CA TYR A 66 -14.72 -43.73 32.16
C TYR A 66 -13.23 -43.77 31.82
N ASP A 67 -12.83 -44.83 31.10
CA ASP A 67 -11.48 -44.96 30.55
C ASP A 67 -11.33 -44.17 29.25
N ARG A 68 -10.51 -43.11 29.31
CA ARG A 68 -10.19 -42.24 28.16
C ARG A 68 -9.04 -42.77 27.32
N SER A 69 -8.45 -43.92 27.65
CA SER A 69 -7.30 -44.48 26.92
C SER A 69 -7.59 -44.75 25.45
N ALA A 70 -8.86 -45.05 25.12
CA ALA A 70 -9.32 -45.31 23.75
C ALA A 70 -9.73 -44.03 22.99
N ASP A 71 -9.87 -42.89 23.65
CA ASP A 71 -10.26 -41.65 23.00
C ASP A 71 -9.09 -41.04 22.21
N PRO A 72 -9.36 -40.32 21.11
CA PRO A 72 -8.34 -39.55 20.44
C PRO A 72 -7.68 -38.56 21.40
N LYS A 73 -6.34 -38.49 21.37
CA LYS A 73 -5.60 -37.51 22.16
C LYS A 73 -6.08 -36.09 21.82
N PRO A 74 -6.30 -35.22 22.83
CA PRO A 74 -6.66 -33.84 22.58
C PRO A 74 -5.65 -33.17 21.64
N LYS A 75 -6.17 -32.48 20.63
CA LYS A 75 -5.32 -31.73 19.69
C LYS A 75 -4.84 -30.46 20.39
N SER A 76 -3.54 -30.24 20.33
CA SER A 76 -2.91 -28.98 20.67
C SER A 76 -2.97 -28.00 19.49
N LEU A 77 -2.64 -26.74 19.75
CA LEU A 77 -2.43 -25.75 18.69
C LEU A 77 -1.40 -26.25 17.66
N MET A 78 -0.38 -26.99 18.10
CA MET A 78 0.71 -27.48 17.25
C MET A 78 0.30 -28.61 16.31
N ASP A 79 -0.84 -29.26 16.55
CA ASP A 79 -1.41 -30.28 15.65
C ASP A 79 -2.15 -29.64 14.46
N MET A 80 -2.27 -28.31 14.44
CA MET A 80 -2.88 -27.59 13.32
C MET A 80 -1.97 -27.62 12.08
N PRO A 81 -2.50 -27.96 10.89
CA PRO A 81 -1.74 -27.87 9.64
C PRO A 81 -1.15 -26.48 9.43
N VAL A 82 0.12 -26.42 9.02
CA VAL A 82 0.87 -25.16 8.78
C VAL A 82 0.12 -24.20 7.86
N LYS A 83 -0.57 -24.72 6.83
CA LYS A 83 -1.39 -23.90 5.92
C LYS A 83 -2.49 -23.11 6.64
N LEU A 84 -3.12 -23.69 7.65
CA LEU A 84 -4.14 -23.00 8.46
C LEU A 84 -3.48 -21.99 9.40
N MET A 85 -2.35 -22.33 10.01
CA MET A 85 -1.58 -21.37 10.82
C MET A 85 -1.13 -20.15 9.99
N CYS A 86 -0.65 -20.35 8.76
CA CYS A 86 -0.34 -19.25 7.84
C CYS A 86 -1.57 -18.37 7.55
N LYS A 87 -2.74 -18.99 7.37
CA LYS A 87 -3.99 -18.24 7.14
C LYS A 87 -4.38 -17.40 8.35
N ILE A 88 -4.21 -17.94 9.57
CA ILE A 88 -4.42 -17.17 10.81
C ILE A 88 -3.41 -16.02 10.87
N ALA A 89 -2.12 -16.32 10.68
CA ALA A 89 -1.05 -15.34 10.71
C ALA A 89 -1.26 -14.20 9.71
N GLY A 90 -1.83 -14.48 8.53
CA GLY A 90 -2.16 -13.48 7.51
C GLY A 90 -3.26 -12.50 7.94
N ASN A 91 -4.08 -12.83 8.93
CA ASN A 91 -5.13 -11.93 9.46
C ASN A 91 -4.66 -11.07 10.64
N LEU A 92 -3.45 -11.30 11.14
CA LEU A 92 -2.92 -10.60 12.29
C LEU A 92 -2.21 -9.31 11.89
N ASP A 93 -2.26 -8.30 12.75
CA ASP A 93 -1.41 -7.12 12.60
C ASP A 93 0.03 -7.39 13.05
N GLN A 94 0.91 -6.43 12.78
CA GLN A 94 2.33 -6.56 13.13
C GLN A 94 2.55 -6.87 14.63
N PHE A 95 1.72 -6.34 15.53
CA PHE A 95 1.93 -6.44 16.96
C PHE A 95 1.47 -7.81 17.45
N GLU A 96 0.32 -8.26 16.96
CA GLU A 96 -0.19 -9.61 17.17
C GLU A 96 0.78 -10.66 16.61
N ARG A 97 1.30 -10.45 15.39
CA ARG A 97 2.30 -11.32 14.76
C ARG A 97 3.59 -11.36 15.56
N THR A 98 4.09 -10.22 16.00
CA THR A 98 5.30 -10.15 16.84
C THR A 98 5.08 -10.92 18.14
N ARG A 99 3.92 -10.74 18.78
CA ARG A 99 3.56 -11.48 20.00
C ARG A 99 3.50 -12.98 19.76
N LEU A 100 2.85 -13.44 18.68
CA LEU A 100 2.82 -14.86 18.32
C LEU A 100 4.24 -15.40 18.09
N ARG A 101 5.07 -14.66 17.36
CA ARG A 101 6.46 -15.04 17.07
C ARG A 101 7.30 -15.22 18.35
N THR A 102 6.95 -14.56 19.45
CA THR A 102 7.66 -14.71 20.74
C THR A 102 7.18 -15.87 21.61
N MET A 103 6.10 -16.56 21.24
CA MET A 103 5.49 -17.58 22.12
C MET A 103 6.34 -18.84 22.25
N ASN A 104 6.80 -19.42 21.14
CA ASN A 104 7.71 -20.57 21.12
C ASN A 104 8.43 -20.69 19.76
N HIS A 105 9.45 -21.56 19.69
CA HIS A 105 10.27 -21.77 18.49
C HIS A 105 9.45 -22.25 17.27
N ALA A 106 8.54 -23.21 17.45
CA ALA A 106 7.78 -23.77 16.34
C ALA A 106 6.78 -22.75 15.74
N ILE A 107 6.10 -21.97 16.57
CA ILE A 107 5.24 -20.86 16.11
C ILE A 107 6.09 -19.81 15.42
N LYS A 108 7.27 -19.47 15.96
CA LYS A 108 8.21 -18.55 15.31
C LYS A 108 8.56 -19.01 13.90
N ASP A 109 8.95 -20.27 13.74
CA ASP A 109 9.32 -20.83 12.44
C ASP A 109 8.15 -20.78 11.45
N VAL A 110 6.94 -21.10 11.91
CA VAL A 110 5.73 -20.97 11.10
C VAL A 110 5.50 -19.51 10.68
N ILE A 111 5.48 -18.56 11.64
CA ILE A 111 5.25 -17.14 11.34
C ILE A 111 6.30 -16.58 10.38
N ASP A 112 7.55 -17.04 10.49
CA ASP A 112 8.67 -16.63 9.63
C ASP A 112 8.58 -17.24 8.23
N SER A 113 8.01 -18.44 8.11
CA SER A 113 7.72 -19.10 6.83
C SER A 113 6.46 -18.56 6.11
N CYS A 114 5.60 -17.83 6.82
CA CYS A 114 4.35 -17.27 6.29
C CYS A 114 4.46 -15.72 6.19
N PRO A 115 5.21 -15.15 5.22
CA PRO A 115 5.39 -13.71 5.13
C PRO A 115 4.05 -13.00 4.93
N PRO A 116 3.84 -11.82 5.56
CA PRO A 116 2.62 -11.07 5.37
C PRO A 116 2.57 -10.47 3.95
N VAL A 117 1.41 -10.59 3.33
CA VAL A 117 1.06 -9.89 2.09
C VAL A 117 0.14 -8.74 2.47
N PHE A 118 0.57 -7.52 2.23
CA PHE A 118 -0.22 -6.32 2.43
C PHE A 118 -0.82 -5.91 1.09
N GLU A 119 -2.15 -5.96 1.01
CA GLU A 119 -2.85 -5.45 -0.17
C GLU A 119 -2.61 -3.95 -0.33
N GLY A 120 -2.63 -3.22 0.79
CA GLY A 120 -2.35 -1.80 0.80
C GLY A 120 -1.79 -1.32 2.14
N ILE A 121 -0.78 -0.47 2.08
CA ILE A 121 -0.31 0.34 3.20
C ILE A 121 -0.51 1.80 2.81
N PHE A 122 -1.28 2.53 3.60
CA PHE A 122 -1.45 3.97 3.44
C PHE A 122 -0.83 4.69 4.63
N ILE A 123 0.04 5.65 4.38
CA ILE A 123 0.73 6.46 5.38
C ILE A 123 0.40 7.92 5.09
N SER A 124 0.01 8.66 6.12
CA SER A 124 -0.26 10.09 6.03
C SER A 124 0.43 10.84 7.16
N VAL A 125 1.14 11.90 6.80
CA VAL A 125 1.89 12.76 7.71
C VAL A 125 1.42 14.20 7.55
N SER A 126 1.01 14.82 8.66
CA SER A 126 0.69 16.24 8.74
C SER A 126 1.20 16.85 10.06
N TYR A 127 1.02 18.15 10.24
CA TYR A 127 1.37 18.85 11.48
C TYR A 127 0.60 18.32 12.71
N GLU A 128 -0.55 17.66 12.51
CA GLU A 128 -1.41 17.17 13.59
C GLU A 128 -1.16 15.71 13.96
N LYS A 129 -0.62 14.92 13.03
CA LYS A 129 -0.53 13.46 13.20
C LYS A 129 0.35 12.77 12.17
N LEU A 130 0.84 11.60 12.57
CA LEU A 130 1.29 10.54 11.68
C LEU A 130 0.29 9.39 11.83
N GLU A 131 -0.41 9.05 10.76
CA GLU A 131 -1.34 7.92 10.74
C GLU A 131 -1.02 6.97 9.61
N TRP A 132 -1.29 5.69 9.83
CA TRP A 132 -1.20 4.69 8.78
C TRP A 132 -2.28 3.64 8.90
N TYR A 133 -2.59 3.05 7.76
CA TYR A 133 -3.51 1.93 7.63
C TYR A 133 -2.75 0.75 7.05
N SER A 134 -2.85 -0.40 7.70
CA SER A 134 -2.33 -1.66 7.20
C SER A 134 -3.33 -2.76 7.56
N ASN A 135 -3.65 -3.66 6.63
CA ASN A 135 -4.62 -4.75 6.85
C ASN A 135 -5.95 -4.28 7.49
N LYS A 136 -6.51 -3.16 7.00
CA LYS A 136 -7.76 -2.52 7.51
C LYS A 136 -7.69 -2.01 8.96
N LYS A 137 -6.51 -2.01 9.56
CA LYS A 137 -6.25 -1.52 10.91
C LYS A 137 -5.59 -0.15 10.85
N LYS A 138 -6.16 0.79 11.61
CA LYS A 138 -5.70 2.18 11.68
C LYS A 138 -4.83 2.40 12.91
N PHE A 139 -3.72 3.10 12.71
CA PHE A 139 -2.78 3.51 13.74
C PHE A 139 -2.57 5.02 13.65
N ILE A 140 -2.47 5.70 14.79
CA ILE A 140 -2.36 7.16 14.83
C ILE A 140 -1.42 7.58 15.95
N CYS A 141 -0.41 8.38 15.61
CA CYS A 141 0.40 9.14 16.56
C CYS A 141 0.02 10.63 16.47
N LYS A 142 -0.26 11.26 17.61
CA LYS A 142 -0.59 12.70 17.70
C LYS A 142 0.27 13.41 18.73
N PRO A 143 0.62 14.70 18.54
CA PRO A 143 1.19 15.52 19.61
C PRO A 143 0.27 15.54 20.85
N ASP A 144 0.87 15.55 22.04
CA ASP A 144 0.18 15.70 23.34
C ASP A 144 1.09 16.48 24.30
N GLY A 145 0.89 17.80 24.38
CA GLY A 145 1.77 18.70 25.12
C GLY A 145 3.23 18.62 24.62
N ASN A 146 4.15 18.30 25.52
CA ASN A 146 5.58 18.12 25.19
C ASN A 146 5.90 16.73 24.62
N GLY A 147 4.92 15.83 24.55
CA GLY A 147 5.09 14.46 24.07
C GLY A 147 4.11 14.10 22.96
N CYS A 148 3.67 12.85 22.97
CA CYS A 148 2.70 12.33 22.02
C CYS A 148 1.86 11.18 22.60
N THR A 149 0.75 10.92 21.92
CA THR A 149 -0.09 9.75 22.13
C THR A 149 -0.05 8.82 20.92
N PHE A 150 -0.12 7.52 21.17
CA PHE A 150 -0.27 6.49 20.16
C PHE A 150 -1.56 5.68 20.38
N SER A 151 -2.36 5.60 19.32
CA SER A 151 -3.60 4.83 19.27
C SER A 151 -3.42 3.59 18.40
N LYS A 152 -3.79 2.43 18.95
CA LYS A 152 -3.84 1.13 18.28
C LYS A 152 -5.30 0.70 18.06
N PRO A 153 -5.58 -0.10 17.02
CA PRO A 153 -6.89 -0.71 16.83
C PRO A 153 -7.32 -1.49 18.07
N ASN A 154 -8.60 -1.41 18.41
CA ASN A 154 -9.22 -2.21 19.48
C ASN A 154 -8.61 -2.02 20.89
N ARG A 155 -7.84 -0.94 21.12
CA ARG A 155 -7.37 -0.54 22.46
C ARG A 155 -8.03 0.75 22.90
N VAL A 156 -8.62 0.72 24.10
CA VAL A 156 -9.24 1.90 24.73
C VAL A 156 -8.18 2.86 25.30
N HIS A 157 -7.05 2.32 25.74
CA HIS A 157 -5.97 3.11 26.33
C HIS A 157 -4.96 3.59 25.28
N LEU A 158 -4.70 4.88 25.30
CA LEU A 158 -3.64 5.52 24.51
C LEU A 158 -2.28 5.30 25.18
N GLU A 159 -1.28 4.92 24.40
CA GLU A 159 0.10 4.86 24.86
C GLU A 159 0.67 6.29 24.83
N LYS A 160 1.14 6.80 25.97
CA LYS A 160 1.76 8.13 26.07
C LYS A 160 3.27 8.01 26.04
N SER A 161 3.94 9.00 25.43
CA SER A 161 5.40 9.08 25.39
C SER A 161 5.86 10.53 25.35
N ASP A 162 7.00 10.84 25.97
CA ASP A 162 7.63 12.17 25.89
C ASP A 162 8.34 12.40 24.54
N LYS A 163 8.32 11.43 23.63
CA LYS A 163 8.91 11.55 22.29
C LYS A 163 8.06 12.44 21.38
N ASN A 164 8.67 12.96 20.32
CA ASN A 164 7.93 13.51 19.19
C ASN A 164 7.08 12.42 18.51
N PHE A 165 5.87 12.77 18.07
CA PHE A 165 4.91 11.84 17.48
C PHE A 165 5.40 11.13 16.20
N ILE A 166 6.25 11.79 15.39
CA ILE A 166 6.91 11.17 14.22
C ILE A 166 7.84 10.07 14.69
N LYS A 167 8.73 10.38 15.64
CA LYS A 167 9.67 9.38 16.19
C LYS A 167 8.92 8.18 16.79
N MET A 168 7.87 8.44 17.56
CA MET A 168 7.03 7.36 18.12
C MET A 168 6.36 6.54 17.02
N GLY A 169 5.79 7.18 16.00
CA GLY A 169 5.16 6.44 14.90
C GLY A 169 6.14 5.63 14.07
N LEU A 170 7.35 6.14 13.80
CA LEU A 170 8.39 5.41 13.08
C LEU A 170 8.90 4.18 13.84
N GLU A 171 9.03 4.27 15.16
CA GLU A 171 9.36 3.10 16.01
C GLU A 171 8.36 1.94 15.84
N HIS A 172 7.11 2.27 15.51
CA HIS A 172 6.08 1.28 15.23
C HIS A 172 5.95 0.94 13.75
N LEU A 173 6.12 1.89 12.83
CA LEU A 173 5.87 1.72 11.40
C LEU A 173 7.05 1.09 10.65
N THR A 174 8.28 1.56 10.89
CA THR A 174 9.47 1.09 10.19
C THR A 174 9.70 -0.43 10.32
N PRO A 175 9.41 -1.10 11.46
CA PRO A 175 9.52 -2.55 11.56
C PRO A 175 8.69 -3.35 10.55
N ILE A 176 7.56 -2.83 10.05
CA ILE A 176 6.74 -3.51 9.02
C ILE A 176 7.60 -3.84 7.81
N PHE A 177 8.30 -2.83 7.31
CA PHE A 177 9.09 -2.93 6.08
C PHE A 177 10.39 -3.73 6.25
N LYS A 178 10.76 -4.08 7.50
CA LYS A 178 11.92 -4.93 7.80
C LYS A 178 11.56 -6.42 7.88
N ILE A 179 10.30 -6.78 7.75
CA ILE A 179 9.86 -8.18 7.76
C ILE A 179 10.42 -8.88 6.51
N SER A 180 11.14 -9.98 6.72
CA SER A 180 11.73 -10.76 5.63
C SER A 180 10.65 -11.24 4.66
N ASN A 181 10.89 -11.06 3.36
CA ASN A 181 10.00 -11.45 2.27
C ASN A 181 8.59 -10.83 2.34
N ILE A 182 8.43 -9.68 3.02
CA ILE A 182 7.20 -8.90 2.96
C ILE A 182 6.84 -8.59 1.51
N GLN A 183 5.54 -8.67 1.20
CA GLN A 183 5.00 -8.21 -0.08
C GLN A 183 4.02 -7.09 0.19
N VAL A 184 4.26 -5.93 -0.43
CA VAL A 184 3.33 -4.79 -0.38
C VAL A 184 2.86 -4.51 -1.80
N ASN A 185 1.58 -4.81 -2.08
CA ASN A 185 1.01 -4.60 -3.41
C ASN A 185 0.89 -3.10 -3.68
N HIS A 186 0.30 -2.34 -2.76
CA HIS A 186 0.11 -0.90 -2.90
C HIS A 186 0.67 -0.15 -1.69
N LEU A 187 1.59 0.80 -1.92
CA LEU A 187 2.10 1.70 -0.89
C LEU A 187 1.75 3.15 -1.25
N SER A 188 0.98 3.79 -0.40
CA SER A 188 0.66 5.22 -0.52
C SER A 188 1.29 5.99 0.62
N ILE A 189 2.11 6.99 0.32
CA ILE A 189 2.74 7.89 1.29
C ILE A 189 2.27 9.30 0.98
N MET A 190 1.60 9.94 1.94
CA MET A 190 1.07 11.29 1.82
C MET A 190 1.71 12.21 2.86
N VAL A 191 2.66 13.03 2.46
CA VAL A 191 3.30 14.02 3.33
C VAL A 191 2.76 15.41 2.98
N TRP A 192 1.86 15.91 3.83
CA TRP A 192 1.10 17.15 3.59
C TRP A 192 1.82 18.41 4.07
N THR A 193 2.86 18.26 4.90
CA THR A 193 3.55 19.36 5.58
C THR A 193 5.05 19.13 5.64
N GLU A 194 5.83 20.20 5.69
CA GLU A 194 7.26 20.13 5.99
C GLU A 194 7.48 19.42 7.33
N THR A 195 8.05 18.23 7.26
CA THR A 195 8.23 17.37 8.43
C THR A 195 9.61 16.74 8.35
N ARG A 196 10.44 17.01 9.35
CA ARG A 196 11.78 16.41 9.49
C ARG A 196 11.70 15.05 10.16
N GLY A 197 12.72 14.22 10.00
CA GLY A 197 12.81 12.95 10.72
C GLY A 197 12.12 11.78 10.02
N LEU A 198 11.68 11.96 8.77
CA LEU A 198 11.06 10.90 7.96
C LEU A 198 12.06 10.04 7.20
N GLU A 199 13.36 10.29 7.36
CA GLU A 199 14.41 9.68 6.55
C GLU A 199 14.49 8.15 6.74
N ASN A 200 13.99 7.68 7.89
CA ASN A 200 13.99 6.27 8.30
C ASN A 200 12.63 5.58 8.13
N LEU A 201 11.68 6.21 7.43
CA LEU A 201 10.35 5.65 7.22
C LEU A 201 10.42 4.31 6.48
N LEU A 202 11.13 4.30 5.34
CA LEU A 202 11.34 3.11 4.53
C LEU A 202 12.79 2.62 4.69
N PRO A 203 13.00 1.32 4.95
CA PRO A 203 14.32 0.73 4.87
C PRO A 203 14.79 0.66 3.41
N ALA A 204 16.10 0.52 3.22
CA ALA A 204 16.67 0.28 1.90
C ALA A 204 16.13 -1.04 1.30
N SER A 205 15.73 -1.00 0.04
CA SER A 205 15.25 -2.15 -0.74
C SER A 205 13.91 -2.74 -0.27
N CYS A 206 12.91 -1.88 -0.03
CA CYS A 206 11.55 -2.32 0.30
C CYS A 206 10.84 -2.95 -0.92
N HIS A 207 10.22 -4.13 -0.72
CA HIS A 207 9.45 -4.84 -1.75
C HIS A 207 8.04 -4.25 -1.87
N VAL A 208 7.92 -3.24 -2.72
CA VAL A 208 6.66 -2.59 -3.14
C VAL A 208 6.42 -2.84 -4.61
N LYS A 209 5.19 -3.22 -4.98
CA LYS A 209 4.81 -3.42 -6.39
C LYS A 209 4.34 -2.12 -7.04
N ASP A 210 3.45 -1.40 -6.39
CA ASP A 210 2.89 -0.14 -6.88
C ASP A 210 2.97 0.93 -5.79
N ALA A 211 3.46 2.12 -6.14
CA ALA A 211 3.66 3.22 -5.19
C ALA A 211 2.91 4.50 -5.56
N LEU A 212 2.35 5.20 -4.58
CA LEU A 212 1.85 6.56 -4.70
C LEU A 212 2.56 7.42 -3.67
N ILE A 213 3.34 8.39 -4.13
CA ILE A 213 4.14 9.26 -3.26
C ILE A 213 3.65 10.69 -3.46
N TYR A 214 3.11 11.27 -2.38
CA TYR A 214 2.82 12.69 -2.27
C TYR A 214 3.78 13.33 -1.27
N GLY A 215 4.48 14.37 -1.69
CA GLY A 215 5.37 15.13 -0.81
C GLY A 215 5.35 16.64 -1.09
N CYS A 216 5.79 17.42 -0.11
CA CYS A 216 5.95 18.87 -0.27
C CYS A 216 7.23 19.25 -1.05
N TYR A 217 8.27 18.39 -1.01
CA TYR A 217 9.58 18.64 -1.60
C TYR A 217 10.13 17.39 -2.31
N MET A 218 10.91 17.61 -3.36
CA MET A 218 11.43 16.55 -4.23
C MET A 218 12.44 15.63 -3.56
N ASP A 219 13.33 16.15 -2.71
CA ASP A 219 14.33 15.33 -2.00
C ASP A 219 13.69 14.17 -1.23
N LEU A 220 12.56 14.45 -0.55
CA LEU A 220 11.83 13.44 0.21
C LEU A 220 11.13 12.43 -0.70
N ILE A 221 10.56 12.88 -1.81
CA ILE A 221 9.93 12.02 -2.82
C ILE A 221 10.97 11.07 -3.43
N ILE A 222 12.12 11.62 -3.85
CA ILE A 222 13.24 10.86 -4.41
C ILE A 222 13.74 9.85 -3.37
N GLN A 223 13.90 10.26 -2.11
CA GLN A 223 14.31 9.35 -1.05
C GLN A 223 13.36 8.16 -0.91
N PHE A 224 12.04 8.38 -0.90
CA PHE A 224 11.08 7.29 -0.81
C PHE A 224 11.09 6.39 -2.04
N LEU A 225 11.19 6.97 -3.24
CA LEU A 225 11.31 6.21 -4.47
C LEU A 225 12.56 5.31 -4.46
N LEU A 226 13.73 5.89 -4.12
CA LEU A 226 15.00 5.16 -4.11
C LEU A 226 15.09 4.09 -3.01
N ALA A 227 14.27 4.18 -1.96
CA ALA A 227 14.17 3.13 -0.95
C ALA A 227 13.48 1.85 -1.47
N MET A 228 12.70 1.94 -2.56
CA MET A 228 11.97 0.80 -3.12
C MET A 228 12.86 -0.06 -4.02
N LYS A 229 12.58 -1.37 -4.08
CA LYS A 229 13.34 -2.33 -4.88
C LYS A 229 12.98 -2.23 -6.38
N PRO A 230 13.92 -1.83 -7.28
CA PRO A 230 13.61 -1.49 -8.68
C PRO A 230 12.84 -2.53 -9.49
N ARG A 231 13.30 -3.79 -9.48
CA ARG A 231 12.69 -4.86 -10.29
C ARG A 231 11.40 -5.44 -9.69
N HIS A 232 11.03 -4.96 -8.51
CA HIS A 232 9.78 -5.32 -7.87
C HIS A 232 8.73 -4.20 -8.01
N LEU A 233 9.19 -2.94 -8.06
CA LEU A 233 8.37 -1.78 -8.34
C LEU A 233 7.95 -1.76 -9.83
N GLU A 234 6.73 -2.20 -10.10
CA GLU A 234 6.15 -2.22 -11.44
C GLU A 234 5.57 -0.87 -11.83
N SER A 235 5.04 -0.12 -10.88
CA SER A 235 4.52 1.21 -11.13
C SER A 235 4.71 2.18 -9.97
N PHE A 236 4.80 3.47 -10.31
CA PHE A 236 4.73 4.51 -9.31
C PHE A 236 4.09 5.79 -9.84
N THR A 237 3.46 6.52 -8.91
CA THR A 237 2.87 7.82 -9.12
C THR A 237 3.51 8.81 -8.17
N ILE A 238 4.02 9.90 -8.72
CA ILE A 238 4.50 11.05 -7.95
C ILE A 238 3.46 12.17 -8.07
N TRP A 239 2.97 12.59 -6.91
CA TRP A 239 2.10 13.74 -6.73
C TRP A 239 2.81 14.71 -5.79
N GLY A 240 2.47 15.98 -5.90
CA GLY A 240 2.77 16.94 -4.85
C GLY A 240 4.15 17.52 -5.06
N CYS A 241 4.17 18.85 -5.05
CA CYS A 241 5.33 19.70 -4.87
C CYS A 241 4.71 21.11 -4.87
N LEU A 242 4.95 21.91 -3.83
CA LEU A 242 4.59 23.33 -3.87
C LEU A 242 5.44 24.07 -4.91
N ASP A 243 6.63 23.53 -5.18
CA ASP A 243 7.60 24.04 -6.15
C ASP A 243 7.55 23.27 -7.47
N LEU A 244 8.01 23.90 -8.55
CA LEU A 244 8.21 23.23 -9.84
C LEU A 244 9.29 22.15 -9.70
N ILE A 245 9.06 20.95 -10.24
CA ILE A 245 10.13 19.94 -10.31
C ILE A 245 11.23 20.47 -11.23
N GLU A 246 12.44 20.60 -10.68
CA GLU A 246 13.59 21.06 -11.45
C GLU A 246 14.10 19.96 -12.38
N LYS A 247 14.91 20.33 -13.37
CA LYS A 247 15.43 19.36 -14.35
C LYS A 247 16.39 18.38 -13.68
N GLU A 248 17.10 18.86 -12.67
CA GLU A 248 18.05 18.14 -11.85
C GLU A 248 17.35 17.01 -11.09
N ASP A 249 16.18 17.27 -10.49
CA ASP A 249 15.36 16.24 -9.82
C ASP A 249 14.88 15.17 -10.80
N CYS A 250 14.38 15.60 -11.96
CA CYS A 250 13.94 14.68 -13.02
C CYS A 250 15.08 13.75 -13.47
N LYS A 251 16.29 14.31 -13.59
CA LYS A 251 17.48 13.56 -13.98
C LYS A 251 17.77 12.46 -12.96
N VAL A 252 17.71 12.75 -11.67
CA VAL A 252 17.89 11.73 -10.61
C VAL A 252 16.86 10.61 -10.74
N ILE A 253 15.59 10.96 -10.99
CA ILE A 253 14.53 9.96 -11.19
C ILE A 253 14.80 9.11 -12.44
N PHE A 254 15.12 9.72 -13.58
CA PHE A 254 15.35 9.00 -14.83
C PHE A 254 16.59 8.11 -14.80
N GLU A 255 17.62 8.52 -14.07
CA GLU A 255 18.84 7.74 -13.90
C GLU A 255 18.67 6.58 -12.89
N SER A 256 17.62 6.61 -12.07
CA SER A 256 17.32 5.56 -11.10
C SER A 256 16.94 4.23 -11.77
N ASP A 257 17.33 3.12 -11.13
CA ASP A 257 16.90 1.80 -11.57
C ASP A 257 15.38 1.63 -11.42
N GLN A 258 14.78 2.25 -10.39
CA GLN A 258 13.34 2.21 -10.14
C GLN A 258 12.55 2.68 -11.36
N PHE A 259 12.97 3.80 -11.96
CA PHE A 259 12.35 4.29 -13.19
C PHE A 259 12.65 3.39 -14.39
N LYS A 260 13.90 2.97 -14.58
CA LYS A 260 14.34 2.17 -15.74
C LYS A 260 13.68 0.78 -15.83
N TYR A 261 13.29 0.20 -14.69
CA TYR A 261 12.61 -1.10 -14.66
C TYR A 261 11.09 -1.00 -14.48
N ALA A 262 10.55 0.18 -14.16
CA ALA A 262 9.11 0.39 -14.06
C ALA A 262 8.42 0.13 -15.41
N LYS A 263 7.15 -0.23 -15.36
CA LYS A 263 6.28 -0.44 -16.52
C LYS A 263 5.30 0.72 -16.69
N ARG A 264 4.89 1.34 -15.58
CA ARG A 264 3.91 2.44 -15.55
C ARG A 264 4.39 3.56 -14.64
N VAL A 265 4.38 4.80 -15.13
CA VAL A 265 4.81 5.96 -14.33
C VAL A 265 3.86 7.13 -14.51
N THR A 266 3.45 7.76 -13.41
CA THR A 266 2.59 8.95 -13.45
C THR A 266 3.20 10.11 -12.68
N PHE A 267 3.21 11.29 -13.29
CA PHE A 267 3.62 12.56 -12.68
C PHE A 267 2.44 13.54 -12.66
N PHE A 268 1.85 13.75 -11.48
CA PHE A 268 0.76 14.71 -11.22
C PHE A 268 1.24 16.07 -10.68
N CYS A 269 2.51 16.34 -10.84
CA CYS A 269 3.21 17.55 -10.41
C CYS A 269 3.51 18.43 -11.62
N TYR A 270 3.71 19.74 -11.41
CA TYR A 270 4.21 20.63 -12.46
C TYR A 270 5.66 20.30 -12.77
N VAL A 271 5.87 19.39 -13.71
CA VAL A 271 7.21 19.02 -14.17
C VAL A 271 7.57 19.86 -15.38
N LYS A 272 8.78 20.42 -15.41
CA LYS A 272 9.34 21.05 -16.62
C LYS A 272 9.80 19.98 -17.61
N PHE A 273 8.89 19.12 -18.06
CA PHE A 273 9.18 18.24 -19.19
C PHE A 273 9.26 19.07 -20.46
N ASN A 274 10.42 19.02 -21.11
CA ASN A 274 10.49 19.33 -22.52
C ASN A 274 10.02 18.11 -23.31
N VAL A 275 9.55 18.33 -24.54
CA VAL A 275 9.17 17.21 -25.42
C VAL A 275 10.32 16.21 -25.61
N GLU A 276 11.56 16.70 -25.66
CA GLU A 276 12.77 15.85 -25.80
C GLU A 276 12.96 14.88 -24.62
N ASP A 277 12.51 15.22 -23.41
CA ASP A 277 12.66 14.38 -22.22
C ASP A 277 11.76 13.14 -22.26
N LEU A 278 10.73 13.14 -23.12
CA LEU A 278 9.87 11.98 -23.33
C LEU A 278 10.66 10.74 -23.80
N VAL A 279 11.83 10.91 -24.43
CA VAL A 279 12.68 9.78 -24.84
C VAL A 279 13.03 8.84 -23.69
N ASN A 280 13.10 9.37 -22.46
CA ASN A 280 13.37 8.58 -21.25
C ASN A 280 12.23 7.60 -20.91
N PHE A 281 11.04 7.78 -21.48
CA PHE A 281 9.84 6.98 -21.22
C PHE A 281 9.67 5.85 -22.25
N SER A 282 10.62 5.67 -23.16
CA SER A 282 10.51 4.74 -24.30
C SER A 282 10.35 3.26 -23.91
N HIS A 283 10.79 2.88 -22.71
CA HIS A 283 10.61 1.53 -22.16
C HIS A 283 9.27 1.31 -21.46
N LEU A 284 8.52 2.39 -21.17
CA LEU A 284 7.27 2.31 -20.42
C LEU A 284 6.10 1.85 -21.29
N LYS A 285 5.22 1.06 -20.69
CA LYS A 285 3.93 0.68 -21.30
C LYS A 285 2.88 1.76 -21.14
N PHE A 286 2.90 2.42 -19.98
CA PHE A 286 2.00 3.52 -19.67
C PHE A 286 2.78 4.64 -19.03
N PHE A 287 2.50 5.86 -19.44
CA PHE A 287 2.89 7.00 -18.64
C PHE A 287 1.90 8.15 -18.74
N GLU A 288 1.82 8.89 -17.64
CA GLU A 288 1.04 10.11 -17.57
C GLU A 288 1.91 11.24 -17.02
N CYS A 289 1.90 12.39 -17.67
CA CYS A 289 2.62 13.56 -17.18
C CYS A 289 1.89 14.87 -17.50
N GLN A 290 1.99 15.80 -16.56
CA GLN A 290 1.68 17.20 -16.80
C GLN A 290 2.88 17.86 -17.51
N MET A 291 2.60 18.48 -18.65
CA MET A 291 3.58 19.13 -19.51
C MET A 291 3.50 20.65 -19.35
N ASN A 292 4.57 21.36 -19.75
CA ASN A 292 4.53 22.81 -19.85
C ASN A 292 3.43 23.27 -20.83
N ASN A 293 2.71 24.33 -20.47
CA ASN A 293 1.57 24.82 -21.24
C ASN A 293 1.97 25.57 -22.52
N ASP A 294 3.16 26.18 -22.55
CA ASP A 294 3.66 26.89 -23.72
C ASP A 294 4.33 25.94 -24.72
N ILE A 295 3.54 25.04 -25.31
CA ILE A 295 4.02 24.11 -26.35
C ILE A 295 3.96 24.76 -27.75
N GLY A 296 5.10 24.91 -28.41
CA GLY A 296 5.16 25.45 -29.77
C GLY A 296 4.62 24.47 -30.83
N ARG A 297 4.12 24.98 -31.97
CA ARG A 297 3.59 24.14 -33.07
C ARG A 297 4.61 23.08 -33.55
N TYR A 298 5.90 23.42 -33.54
CA TYR A 298 7.00 22.53 -33.92
C TYR A 298 7.29 21.40 -32.92
N GLU A 299 6.93 21.60 -31.64
CA GLU A 299 7.06 20.57 -30.60
C GLU A 299 5.94 19.53 -30.72
N ILE A 300 4.78 19.94 -31.21
CA ILE A 300 3.67 19.04 -31.55
C ILE A 300 4.01 18.25 -32.81
N LEU A 301 4.23 18.92 -33.95
CA LEU A 301 4.53 18.28 -35.23
C LEU A 301 5.76 18.86 -35.89
N ARG A 302 6.69 17.99 -36.28
CA ARG A 302 7.77 18.37 -37.18
C ARG A 302 7.24 18.35 -38.61
N LEU A 303 6.81 19.51 -39.12
CA LEU A 303 6.58 19.67 -40.54
C LEU A 303 7.89 19.32 -41.27
N ARG A 304 7.87 18.27 -42.09
CA ARG A 304 8.88 18.09 -43.13
C ARG A 304 8.78 19.33 -44.02
N ASP A 305 9.91 19.99 -44.24
CA ASP A 305 10.10 20.97 -45.30
C ASP A 305 9.39 22.32 -45.14
N VAL A 306 9.84 23.11 -44.16
CA VAL A 306 9.86 24.58 -44.35
C VAL A 306 11.28 25.05 -44.08
N GLY A 307 12.06 25.12 -45.15
CA GLY A 307 13.39 25.69 -45.18
C GLY A 307 13.32 27.19 -44.97
N PHE A 308 13.18 27.65 -43.72
CA PHE A 308 13.47 29.02 -43.34
C PHE A 308 13.88 29.12 -41.87
N ILE A 309 15.08 29.64 -41.68
CA ILE A 309 15.64 30.31 -40.49
C ILE A 309 16.12 29.38 -39.36
N GLN A 310 17.45 29.26 -39.33
CA GLN A 310 18.28 28.96 -38.16
C GLN A 310 17.91 29.90 -37.02
N LEU A 311 17.37 29.35 -35.93
CA LEU A 311 17.70 29.67 -34.53
C LEU A 311 16.75 28.86 -33.62
N ARG A 312 17.30 27.88 -32.90
CA ARG A 312 16.65 27.08 -31.81
C ARG A 312 15.32 26.39 -32.15
N ARG A 313 15.30 25.49 -33.15
CA ARG A 313 14.17 24.55 -33.29
C ARG A 313 14.35 23.31 -32.37
N PRO A 314 13.29 22.81 -31.72
CA PRO A 314 13.32 21.53 -31.03
C PRO A 314 13.69 20.41 -32.01
N LYS A 315 14.57 19.49 -31.62
CA LYS A 315 15.12 18.48 -32.53
C LYS A 315 14.11 17.40 -32.90
N TYR A 316 13.09 17.20 -32.07
CA TYR A 316 12.10 16.14 -32.17
C TYR A 316 10.72 16.63 -31.75
N SER A 317 9.66 16.11 -32.37
CA SER A 317 8.26 16.39 -31.99
C SER A 317 7.67 15.22 -31.19
N ILE A 318 6.59 15.45 -30.45
CA ILE A 318 5.89 14.41 -29.66
C ILE A 318 5.62 13.17 -30.51
N PHE A 319 5.14 13.35 -31.73
CA PHE A 319 4.83 12.27 -32.67
C PHE A 319 6.05 11.43 -33.00
N GLN A 320 7.17 12.08 -33.32
CA GLN A 320 8.40 11.39 -33.70
C GLN A 320 8.92 10.56 -32.53
N ILE A 321 8.94 11.14 -31.33
CA ILE A 321 9.43 10.46 -30.14
C ILE A 321 8.51 9.29 -29.79
N VAL A 322 7.21 9.53 -29.63
CA VAL A 322 6.26 8.49 -29.20
C VAL A 322 6.14 7.37 -30.24
N SER A 323 6.33 7.66 -31.53
CA SER A 323 6.31 6.63 -32.58
C SER A 323 7.42 5.58 -32.46
N THR A 324 8.54 5.91 -31.80
CA THR A 324 9.65 4.96 -31.60
C THR A 324 9.41 4.02 -30.42
N PHE A 325 8.35 4.22 -29.62
CA PHE A 325 8.13 3.42 -28.43
C PHE A 325 7.50 2.09 -28.82
N GLU A 326 8.21 1.00 -28.56
CA GLU A 326 7.80 -0.35 -28.95
C GLU A 326 6.77 -0.95 -27.99
N GLN A 327 6.86 -0.64 -26.70
CA GLN A 327 6.03 -1.25 -25.66
C GLN A 327 4.81 -0.39 -25.27
N LEU A 328 4.66 0.78 -25.89
CA LEU A 328 3.65 1.77 -25.50
C LEU A 328 2.23 1.24 -25.71
N GLU A 329 1.48 1.15 -24.62
CA GLU A 329 0.04 0.88 -24.61
C GLU A 329 -0.73 2.21 -24.55
N LEU A 330 -0.29 3.17 -23.73
CA LEU A 330 -0.95 4.48 -23.59
C LEU A 330 0.01 5.56 -23.05
N CYS A 331 0.04 6.70 -23.72
CA CYS A 331 0.67 7.94 -23.27
C CYS A 331 -0.42 8.98 -22.99
N HIS A 332 -0.42 9.56 -21.79
CA HIS A 332 -1.38 10.58 -21.37
C HIS A 332 -0.65 11.87 -21.02
N LEU A 333 -0.77 12.90 -21.86
CA LEU A 333 -0.15 14.20 -21.62
C LEU A 333 -1.22 15.22 -21.21
N LYS A 334 -0.98 15.98 -20.14
CA LYS A 334 -1.87 17.07 -19.70
C LYS A 334 -1.20 18.42 -19.88
N PHE A 335 -1.87 19.33 -20.55
CA PHE A 335 -1.42 20.71 -20.76
C PHE A 335 -2.40 21.67 -20.10
N ARG A 336 -1.91 22.60 -19.28
CA ARG A 336 -2.78 23.57 -18.60
C ARG A 336 -3.17 24.70 -19.55
N SER A 337 -4.45 25.03 -19.62
CA SER A 337 -4.96 26.22 -20.33
C SER A 337 -4.86 27.43 -19.40
N ILE A 338 -4.13 28.48 -19.79
CA ILE A 338 -3.98 29.71 -18.98
C ILE A 338 -4.12 30.93 -19.88
N GLY A 339 -5.13 31.77 -19.64
CA GLY A 339 -5.36 33.01 -20.40
C GLY A 339 -5.42 32.74 -21.91
N ASP A 340 -4.47 33.31 -22.66
CA ASP A 340 -4.37 33.18 -24.12
C ASP A 340 -3.73 31.84 -24.58
N ILE A 341 -3.22 31.03 -23.65
CA ILE A 341 -2.64 29.72 -23.97
C ILE A 341 -3.77 28.70 -24.08
N PHE A 342 -4.07 28.33 -25.32
CA PHE A 342 -5.08 27.33 -25.67
C PHE A 342 -4.42 26.11 -26.35
N PRO A 343 -3.95 25.11 -25.59
CA PRO A 343 -3.19 23.99 -26.13
C PRO A 343 -3.96 23.19 -27.18
N MET A 344 -5.27 22.98 -26.98
CA MET A 344 -6.12 22.27 -27.95
C MET A 344 -6.10 22.93 -29.32
N GLY A 345 -6.13 24.27 -29.38
CA GLY A 345 -6.02 25.00 -30.65
C GLY A 345 -4.68 24.81 -31.34
N ARG A 346 -3.57 24.80 -30.57
CA ARG A 346 -2.24 24.52 -31.11
C ARG A 346 -2.13 23.09 -31.65
N PHE A 347 -2.72 22.11 -30.98
CA PHE A 347 -2.81 20.73 -31.48
C PHE A 347 -3.67 20.65 -32.74
N ALA A 348 -4.85 21.27 -32.75
CA ALA A 348 -5.73 21.30 -33.92
C ALA A 348 -5.02 21.91 -35.15
N GLU A 349 -4.37 23.07 -34.98
CA GLU A 349 -3.62 23.76 -36.03
C GLU A 349 -2.41 22.94 -36.51
N ALA A 350 -1.68 22.31 -35.59
CA ALA A 350 -0.56 21.43 -35.94
C ALA A 350 -1.06 20.25 -36.78
N LEU A 351 -2.16 19.62 -36.37
CA LEU A 351 -2.72 18.41 -37.00
C LEU A 351 -3.52 18.70 -38.26
N GLY A 352 -3.84 19.97 -38.54
CA GLY A 352 -4.76 20.34 -39.62
C GLY A 352 -6.21 19.95 -39.33
N GLU A 353 -6.54 19.70 -38.06
CA GLU A 353 -7.87 19.31 -37.61
C GLU A 353 -8.71 20.55 -37.25
N ARG A 354 -10.03 20.43 -37.43
CA ARG A 354 -10.96 21.48 -36.99
C ARG A 354 -11.46 21.14 -35.59
N ILE A 355 -11.50 22.14 -34.72
CA ILE A 355 -12.15 22.02 -33.41
C ILE A 355 -13.66 21.92 -33.66
N PRO A 356 -14.34 20.87 -33.16
CA PRO A 356 -15.79 20.77 -33.27
C PRO A 356 -16.49 22.00 -32.68
N ILE A 357 -17.44 22.58 -33.43
CA ILE A 357 -18.28 23.70 -32.99
C ILE A 357 -19.71 23.19 -32.91
N GLY A 358 -20.29 23.16 -31.72
CA GLY A 358 -21.66 22.71 -31.51
C GLY A 358 -22.05 22.63 -30.02
N PRO A 359 -23.35 22.48 -29.71
CA PRO A 359 -23.81 22.29 -28.35
C PRO A 359 -23.29 20.94 -27.82
N LEU A 360 -22.61 20.98 -26.68
CA LEU A 360 -22.20 19.78 -25.96
C LEU A 360 -23.33 19.36 -25.02
N LYS A 361 -23.50 18.05 -24.81
CA LYS A 361 -24.36 17.58 -23.71
C LYS A 361 -23.70 17.85 -22.37
N GLU A 362 -24.50 17.79 -21.31
CA GLU A 362 -23.99 17.86 -19.94
C GLU A 362 -22.94 16.75 -19.72
N CYS A 363 -21.77 17.12 -19.19
CA CYS A 363 -20.58 16.27 -19.02
C CYS A 363 -19.83 15.83 -20.30
N GLU A 364 -20.15 16.36 -21.49
CA GLU A 364 -19.32 16.14 -22.70
C GLU A 364 -18.21 17.19 -22.83
N HIS A 365 -17.04 16.74 -23.28
CA HIS A 365 -15.88 17.59 -23.53
C HIS A 365 -15.59 17.66 -25.04
N VAL A 366 -15.18 18.85 -25.52
CA VAL A 366 -14.73 19.01 -26.91
C VAL A 366 -13.56 18.06 -27.16
N THR A 367 -13.67 17.21 -28.17
CA THR A 367 -12.69 16.17 -28.46
C THR A 367 -12.27 16.20 -29.93
N ILE A 368 -10.97 16.16 -30.20
CA ILE A 368 -10.38 15.92 -31.52
C ILE A 368 -9.77 14.53 -31.52
N THR A 369 -10.03 13.77 -32.58
CA THR A 369 -9.36 12.49 -32.82
C THR A 369 -8.56 12.59 -34.11
N HIS A 370 -7.27 12.27 -34.06
CA HIS A 370 -6.37 12.30 -35.21
C HIS A 370 -5.59 10.99 -35.31
N ARG A 371 -5.46 10.44 -36.51
CA ARG A 371 -4.69 9.23 -36.76
C ARG A 371 -3.44 9.53 -37.57
N TYR A 372 -2.29 9.23 -37.00
CA TYR A 372 -0.99 9.40 -37.62
C TYR A 372 -0.41 8.06 -38.05
N LYS A 373 -0.24 7.86 -39.35
CA LYS A 373 0.40 6.66 -39.90
C LYS A 373 1.92 6.73 -39.69
N ILE A 374 2.48 5.75 -39.00
CA ILE A 374 3.93 5.69 -38.76
C ILE A 374 4.62 5.35 -40.10
N PRO A 375 5.54 6.19 -40.60
CA PRO A 375 6.22 5.91 -41.86
C PRO A 375 6.93 4.55 -41.84
N LYS A 376 6.72 3.75 -42.89
CA LYS A 376 7.30 2.40 -43.05
C LYS A 376 6.85 1.37 -41.99
N SER A 377 5.78 1.64 -41.24
CA SER A 377 5.12 0.69 -40.36
C SER A 377 3.65 0.53 -40.75
N ASN A 378 3.06 -0.62 -40.42
CA ASN A 378 1.61 -0.80 -40.50
C ASN A 378 0.90 -0.18 -39.28
N GLU A 379 1.66 0.17 -38.23
CA GLU A 379 1.14 0.78 -37.02
C GLU A 379 0.75 2.25 -37.24
N CYS A 380 -0.26 2.70 -36.50
CA CYS A 380 -0.65 4.09 -36.41
C CYS A 380 -0.74 4.55 -34.94
N LEU A 381 -0.53 5.84 -34.74
CA LEU A 381 -0.78 6.50 -33.47
C LEU A 381 -2.16 7.16 -33.55
N GLU A 382 -3.04 6.85 -32.62
CA GLU A 382 -4.32 7.53 -32.46
C GLU A 382 -4.18 8.55 -31.33
N PHE A 383 -4.39 9.82 -31.68
CA PHE A 383 -4.40 10.95 -30.77
C PHE A 383 -5.84 11.30 -30.44
N LYS A 384 -6.18 11.27 -29.17
CA LYS A 384 -7.45 11.78 -28.66
C LYS A 384 -7.18 12.97 -27.75
N ILE A 385 -7.47 14.16 -28.25
CA ILE A 385 -7.24 15.45 -27.58
C ILE A 385 -8.57 15.93 -27.03
N THR A 386 -8.66 16.11 -25.72
CA THR A 386 -9.90 16.46 -25.01
C THR A 386 -9.69 17.76 -24.24
N ASN A 387 -10.63 18.70 -24.32
CA ASN A 387 -10.63 19.93 -23.53
C ASN A 387 -11.52 19.76 -22.29
N GLU A 388 -10.89 19.67 -21.13
CA GLU A 388 -11.49 19.46 -19.81
C GLU A 388 -11.48 20.76 -18.98
N GLY A 389 -11.77 21.89 -19.65
CA GLY A 389 -11.82 23.21 -19.01
C GLY A 389 -10.43 23.80 -18.82
N GLU A 390 -9.84 23.64 -17.63
CA GLU A 390 -8.49 24.13 -17.34
C GLU A 390 -7.38 23.27 -17.96
N TRP A 391 -7.72 22.10 -18.51
CA TRP A 391 -6.76 21.13 -19.02
C TRP A 391 -7.09 20.69 -20.44
N CYS A 392 -6.05 20.59 -21.26
CA CYS A 392 -6.06 19.89 -22.54
C CYS A 392 -5.35 18.55 -22.36
N CYS A 393 -6.11 17.46 -22.43
CA CYS A 393 -5.63 16.09 -22.26
C CYS A 393 -5.37 15.47 -23.63
N VAL A 394 -4.15 14.97 -23.86
CA VAL A 394 -3.74 14.31 -25.11
C VAL A 394 -3.42 12.86 -24.79
N ASN A 395 -4.36 11.98 -25.15
CA ASN A 395 -4.17 10.55 -25.10
C ASN A 395 -3.57 10.07 -26.43
N ILE A 396 -2.49 9.31 -26.35
CA ILE A 396 -1.84 8.71 -27.52
C ILE A 396 -1.79 7.20 -27.29
N VAL A 397 -2.43 6.46 -28.19
CA VAL A 397 -2.40 5.00 -28.20
C VAL A 397 -1.80 4.50 -29.50
N LYS A 398 -1.07 3.39 -29.43
CA LYS A 398 -0.50 2.73 -30.61
C LYS A 398 -1.41 1.59 -31.03
N SER A 399 -1.85 1.60 -32.29
CA SER A 399 -2.70 0.56 -32.87
C SER A 399 -2.09 0.00 -34.16
N ARG A 400 -2.48 -1.23 -34.51
CA ARG A 400 -2.02 -1.96 -35.70
C ARG A 400 -3.04 -1.94 -36.82
#